data_AF-A0A1F8LU70-F1
#
_entry.id   AF-A0A1F8LU70-F1
#
_cell.length_a   1.000
_cell.length_b   1.000
_cell.length_c   1.000
_cell.angle_alpha   90.00
_cell.angle_beta   90.00
_cell.angle_gamma   90.00
#
_symmetry.space_group_name_H-M   'P 1'
#
loop_
_entity.id
_entity.type
_entity.pdbx_description
1 polymer ?
#
loop_
_entity_poly.entity_id
_entity_poly.type
_entity_poly.pdbx_seq_one_letter_code
_entity_poly.pdbx_strand_id
1 'polypeptide(L)'
;MKQLKLGVVLTIGADIPLLKNTHLDQVINEYWICQKPALAVMNRPAKHEAQGLSATMMLDSPENKEKLVPVGINILDGHLTDLPEQEQAIYVLEDETLLFNINTVTDYKILTSKYGSGKV
;
A
#
# COMPACT_ATOMS: atom_id res chain seq x y z
N MET A 1 -12.91 -21.93 10.80
CA MET A 1 -12.32 -21.41 9.54
C MET A 1 -11.31 -22.43 9.03
N LYS A 2 -11.10 -22.51 7.71
CA LYS A 2 -10.11 -23.43 7.11
C LYS A 2 -8.74 -22.76 7.19
N GLN A 3 -7.78 -23.37 7.88
CA GLN A 3 -6.41 -22.86 7.88
C GLN A 3 -5.70 -23.21 6.58
N LEU A 4 -5.21 -22.19 5.90
CA LEU A 4 -4.54 -22.29 4.60
C LEU A 4 -3.05 -22.68 4.73
N LYS A 5 -2.52 -22.75 5.95
CA LYS A 5 -1.10 -23.04 6.26
C LYS A 5 -0.15 -22.16 5.43
N LEU A 6 -0.45 -20.88 5.35
CA LEU A 6 0.33 -19.91 4.60
C LEU A 6 1.57 -19.53 5.42
N GLY A 7 2.70 -19.33 4.73
CA GLY A 7 3.88 -18.70 5.33
C GLY A 7 3.75 -17.18 5.32
N VAL A 8 4.81 -16.47 4.95
CA VAL A 8 4.74 -15.03 4.70
C VAL A 8 3.92 -14.77 3.43
N VAL A 9 2.94 -13.87 3.52
CA VAL A 9 2.01 -13.56 2.42
C VAL A 9 2.12 -12.10 2.05
N LEU A 10 2.38 -11.82 0.77
CA LEU A 10 2.23 -10.50 0.18
C LEU A 10 0.82 -10.35 -0.38
N THR A 11 0.13 -9.27 0.00
CA THR A 11 -1.20 -8.89 -0.49
C THR A 11 -1.11 -7.58 -1.24
N ILE A 12 -1.80 -7.50 -2.37
CA ILE A 12 -1.74 -6.36 -3.29
C ILE A 12 -3.15 -6.09 -3.81
N GLY A 13 -3.58 -4.83 -3.75
CA GLY A 13 -4.77 -4.33 -4.43
C GLY A 13 -4.63 -4.45 -5.94
N ALA A 14 -5.60 -5.05 -6.62
CA ALA A 14 -5.57 -5.22 -8.07
C ALA A 14 -5.78 -3.90 -8.85
N ASP A 15 -6.17 -2.85 -8.14
CA ASP A 15 -6.51 -1.50 -8.61
C ASP A 15 -5.30 -0.53 -8.62
N ILE A 16 -4.07 -1.06 -8.57
CA ILE A 16 -2.82 -0.28 -8.56
C ILE A 16 -2.09 -0.45 -9.93
N PRO A 17 -2.55 0.18 -11.01
CA PRO A 17 -2.10 -0.10 -12.38
C PRO A 17 -0.64 0.27 -12.65
N LEU A 18 -0.04 1.13 -11.83
CA LEU A 18 1.35 1.58 -12.01
C LEU A 18 2.35 0.85 -11.10
N LEU A 19 1.94 -0.25 -10.47
CA LEU A 19 2.82 -1.10 -9.68
C LEU A 19 3.98 -1.65 -10.54
N LYS A 20 5.20 -1.55 -10.03
CA LYS A 20 6.43 -2.03 -10.67
C LYS A 20 7.13 -3.04 -9.76
N ASN A 21 7.98 -3.87 -10.34
CA ASN A 21 8.84 -4.81 -9.61
C ASN A 21 9.70 -4.09 -8.55
N THR A 22 10.24 -2.91 -8.86
CA THR A 22 11.06 -2.13 -7.94
C THR A 22 10.34 -1.76 -6.65
N HIS A 23 9.02 -1.53 -6.69
CA HIS A 23 8.23 -1.29 -5.48
C HIS A 23 8.16 -2.55 -4.62
N LEU A 24 7.99 -3.72 -5.24
CA LEU A 24 7.93 -4.99 -4.52
C LEU A 24 9.27 -5.31 -3.86
N ASP A 25 10.38 -5.07 -4.55
CA ASP A 25 11.72 -5.26 -3.99
C ASP A 25 11.92 -4.38 -2.74
N GLN A 26 11.51 -3.11 -2.80
CA GLN A 26 11.58 -2.20 -1.64
C GLN A 26 10.74 -2.70 -0.46
N VAL A 27 9.48 -3.07 -0.72
CA VAL A 27 8.54 -3.54 0.31
C VAL A 27 9.02 -4.85 0.96
N ILE A 28 9.48 -5.81 0.16
CA ILE A 28 9.99 -7.10 0.66
C ILE A 28 11.25 -6.88 1.49
N ASN A 29 12.18 -6.06 1.02
CA ASN A 29 13.41 -5.76 1.77
C ASN A 29 13.09 -5.08 3.11
N GLU A 30 12.18 -4.10 3.11
CA GLU A 30 11.78 -3.40 4.33
C GLU A 30 11.15 -4.36 5.35
N TYR A 31 10.31 -5.30 4.91
CA TYR A 31 9.70 -6.30 5.80
C TYR A 31 10.75 -7.12 6.56
N TRP A 32 11.81 -7.56 5.87
CA TRP A 32 12.87 -8.32 6.51
C TRP A 32 13.76 -7.47 7.42
N ILE A 33 13.89 -6.17 7.14
CA ILE A 33 14.65 -5.22 7.98
C ILE A 33 13.90 -4.91 9.28
N CYS A 34 12.58 -4.69 9.21
CA CYS A 34 11.80 -4.21 10.35
C CYS A 34 11.50 -5.29 11.40
N GLN A 35 11.60 -6.57 11.04
CA GLN A 35 11.41 -7.72 11.94
C GLN A 35 10.05 -7.74 12.66
N LYS A 36 9.01 -7.19 12.04
CA LYS A 36 7.62 -7.25 12.51
C LYS A 36 6.84 -8.33 11.75
N PRO A 37 5.81 -8.95 12.37
CA PRO A 37 5.05 -10.00 11.69
C PRO A 37 4.23 -9.48 10.51
N ALA A 38 3.86 -8.20 10.51
CA ALA A 38 3.19 -7.54 9.39
C ALA A 38 3.88 -6.24 8.96
N LEU A 39 3.68 -5.86 7.70
CA LEU A 39 4.09 -4.58 7.13
C LEU A 39 2.93 -3.98 6.34
N ALA A 40 2.58 -2.74 6.65
CA ALA A 40 1.62 -1.96 5.88
C ALA A 40 2.34 -0.84 5.13
N VAL A 41 2.12 -0.77 3.82
CA VAL A 41 2.73 0.27 2.98
C VAL A 41 1.77 1.46 2.90
N MET A 42 2.31 2.64 3.21
CA MET A 42 1.55 3.87 3.33
C MET A 42 2.22 5.00 2.52
N ASN A 43 1.46 6.05 2.25
CA ASN A 43 1.94 7.31 1.69
C ASN A 43 1.38 8.48 2.50
N ARG A 44 1.83 9.69 2.21
CA ARG A 44 1.36 10.91 2.88
C ARG A 44 0.16 11.52 2.15
N PRO A 45 -0.84 12.06 2.88
CA PRO A 45 -1.99 12.75 2.27
C PRO A 45 -1.57 13.89 1.33
N ALA A 46 -0.55 14.66 1.70
CA ALA A 46 -0.04 15.78 0.91
C ALA A 46 0.38 15.38 -0.52
N LYS A 47 0.82 14.12 -0.74
CA LYS A 47 1.18 13.62 -2.06
C LYS A 47 -0.05 13.35 -2.93
N HIS A 48 -1.15 12.87 -2.34
CA HIS A 48 -2.41 12.68 -3.05
C HIS A 48 -3.00 14.03 -3.48
N GLU A 49 -3.04 15.00 -2.55
CA GLU A 49 -3.54 16.35 -2.82
C GLU A 49 -2.76 17.05 -3.94
N ALA A 50 -1.43 16.91 -3.95
CA ALA A 50 -0.57 17.46 -5.00
C ALA A 50 -0.86 16.88 -6.40
N GLN A 51 -1.45 15.68 -6.48
CA GLN A 51 -1.85 15.03 -7.73
C GLN A 51 -3.33 15.23 -8.07
N GLY A 52 -4.07 16.00 -7.26
CA GLY A 52 -5.52 16.16 -7.42
C GLY A 52 -6.32 14.90 -7.07
N LEU A 53 -5.71 13.94 -6.37
CA LEU A 53 -6.34 12.71 -5.89
C LEU A 53 -6.96 12.95 -4.51
N SER A 54 -8.07 12.26 -4.23
CA SER A 54 -8.70 12.27 -2.92
C SER A 54 -8.49 10.92 -2.24
N ALA A 55 -7.78 10.91 -1.11
CA ALA A 55 -7.61 9.70 -0.32
C ALA A 55 -8.96 9.28 0.29
N THR A 56 -9.48 8.13 -0.12
CA THR A 56 -10.77 7.61 0.39
C THR A 56 -10.64 6.97 1.77
N MET A 57 -9.42 6.70 2.22
CA MET A 57 -9.10 6.19 3.55
C MET A 57 -7.84 6.86 4.07
N MET A 58 -7.87 7.28 5.33
CA MET A 58 -6.72 7.77 6.07
C MET A 58 -6.68 7.11 7.44
N LEU A 59 -5.50 6.67 7.86
CA LEU A 59 -5.24 6.01 9.13
C LEU A 59 -4.26 6.84 9.95
N ASP A 60 -4.40 6.82 11.28
CA ASP A 60 -3.42 7.44 12.16
C ASP A 60 -2.23 6.51 12.37
N SER A 61 -1.02 7.02 12.17
CA SER A 61 0.20 6.34 12.58
C SER A 61 0.15 6.06 14.09
N PRO A 62 0.41 4.82 14.54
CA PRO A 62 0.48 4.48 15.96
C PRO A 62 1.54 5.26 16.72
N GLU A 63 2.63 5.66 16.06
CA GLU A 63 3.80 6.28 16.69
C GLU A 63 3.60 7.76 16.99
N ASN A 64 3.05 8.52 16.03
CA ASN A 64 3.00 9.98 16.10
C ASN A 64 1.64 10.60 15.73
N LYS A 65 0.60 9.78 15.52
CA LYS A 65 -0.74 10.21 15.08
C LYS A 65 -0.76 10.99 13.77
N GLU A 66 0.29 10.88 12.95
CA GLU A 66 0.28 11.41 11.61
C GLU A 66 -0.75 10.68 10.75
N LYS A 67 -1.52 11.43 9.94
CA LYS A 67 -2.43 10.84 8.95
C LYS A 67 -1.63 10.25 7.79
N LEU A 68 -1.88 8.99 7.51
CA LEU A 68 -1.27 8.22 6.44
C LEU A 68 -2.34 7.59 5.54
N VAL A 69 -2.01 7.38 4.28
CA VAL A 69 -2.91 6.79 3.27
C VAL A 69 -2.38 5.41 2.87
N PRO A 70 -3.15 4.32 3.00
CA PRO A 70 -2.72 3.00 2.55
C PRO A 70 -2.61 2.95 1.03
N VAL A 71 -1.53 2.38 0.51
CA VAL A 71 -1.32 2.21 -0.95
C VAL A 71 -1.80 0.85 -1.47
N GLY A 72 -2.42 0.03 -0.62
CA GLY A 72 -2.98 -1.27 -1.01
C GLY A 72 -1.96 -2.42 -1.10
N ILE A 73 -0.76 -2.27 -0.52
CA ILE A 73 0.26 -3.33 -0.44
C ILE A 73 0.52 -3.65 1.03
N ASN A 74 0.46 -4.93 1.42
CA ASN A 74 0.79 -5.38 2.77
C ASN A 74 1.51 -6.73 2.75
N ILE A 75 2.37 -6.96 3.73
CA ILE A 75 2.92 -8.29 4.04
C ILE A 75 2.38 -8.75 5.39
N LEU A 76 1.97 -10.01 5.49
CA LEU A 76 1.39 -10.62 6.68
C LEU A 76 2.07 -11.96 6.98
N ASP A 77 2.20 -12.29 8.27
CA ASP A 77 2.55 -13.65 8.67
C ASP A 77 1.28 -14.52 8.66
N GLY A 78 1.23 -15.45 7.71
CA GLY A 78 0.11 -16.39 7.53
C GLY A 78 -0.07 -17.38 8.68
N HIS A 79 0.90 -17.51 9.58
CA HIS A 79 0.75 -18.31 10.81
C HIS A 79 -0.06 -17.59 11.89
N LEU A 80 -0.21 -16.27 11.78
CA LEU A 80 -0.85 -15.41 12.79
C LEU A 80 -2.25 -14.95 12.35
N THR A 81 -2.90 -15.64 11.41
CA THR A 81 -4.22 -15.25 10.86
C THR A 81 -5.38 -15.40 11.86
N ASP A 82 -5.18 -16.14 12.95
CA ASP A 82 -6.20 -16.30 13.99
C ASP A 82 -6.22 -15.12 14.98
N LEU A 83 -5.22 -14.22 14.91
CA LEU A 83 -5.20 -13.00 15.70
C LEU A 83 -6.10 -11.94 15.05
N PRO A 84 -6.83 -11.14 15.85
CA PRO A 84 -7.64 -10.04 15.31
C PRO A 84 -6.79 -8.94 14.67
N GLU A 85 -5.56 -8.75 15.15
CA GLU A 85 -4.59 -7.79 14.65
C GLU A 85 -3.17 -8.34 14.84
N GLN A 86 -2.29 -8.10 13.87
CA GLN A 86 -0.86 -8.43 13.98
C GLN A 86 -0.09 -7.17 14.29
N GLU A 87 0.96 -7.29 15.11
CA GLU A 87 1.93 -6.21 15.26
C GLU A 87 2.51 -5.87 13.89
N GLN A 88 2.44 -4.59 13.49
CA GLN A 88 2.83 -4.18 12.16
C GLN A 88 3.88 -3.07 12.19
N ALA A 89 4.79 -3.11 11.23
CA ALA A 89 5.58 -1.94 10.84
C ALA A 89 4.79 -1.11 9.81
N ILE A 90 4.99 0.21 9.85
CA ILE A 90 4.50 1.13 8.82
C ILE A 90 5.67 1.53 7.93
N TYR A 91 5.55 1.27 6.63
CA TYR A 91 6.52 1.72 5.65
C TYR A 91 5.93 2.86 4.82
N VAL A 92 6.48 4.07 4.99
CA VAL A 92 6.07 5.24 4.21
C VAL A 92 6.89 5.30 2.93
N LEU A 93 6.28 4.95 1.79
CA LEU A 93 6.90 4.97 0.47
C LEU A 93 6.30 6.10 -0.38
N GLU A 94 7.04 7.19 -0.54
CA GLU A 94 6.59 8.40 -1.23
C GLU A 94 6.77 8.34 -2.77
N ASP A 95 6.37 7.24 -3.41
CA ASP A 95 6.35 7.14 -4.87
C ASP A 95 4.99 7.59 -5.43
N GLU A 96 4.98 8.52 -6.38
CA GLU A 96 3.74 9.07 -6.97
C GLU A 96 2.93 8.02 -7.76
N THR A 97 3.59 6.98 -8.27
CA THR A 97 2.91 5.94 -9.06
C THR A 97 2.03 5.05 -8.19
N LEU A 98 2.36 4.90 -6.91
CA LEU A 98 1.57 4.13 -5.94
C LEU A 98 0.38 4.90 -5.35
N LEU A 99 0.22 6.19 -5.68
CA LEU A 99 -0.93 6.99 -5.27
C LEU A 99 -2.23 6.58 -5.99
N PHE A 100 -2.09 5.92 -7.15
CA PHE A 100 -3.21 5.55 -8.01
C PHE A 100 -3.82 4.21 -7.61
N ASN A 101 -4.46 4.16 -6.45
CA ASN A 101 -5.44 3.12 -6.14
C ASN A 101 -6.77 3.52 -6.79
N ILE A 102 -7.08 2.97 -7.97
CA ILE A 102 -8.18 3.42 -8.83
C ILE A 102 -9.53 3.02 -8.22
N ASN A 103 -10.10 3.93 -7.43
CA ASN A 103 -11.38 3.73 -6.76
C ASN A 103 -12.52 4.53 -7.44
N THR A 104 -12.20 5.64 -8.10
CA THR A 104 -13.18 6.53 -8.75
C THR A 104 -12.86 6.78 -10.23
N VAL A 105 -13.90 7.21 -10.97
CA VAL A 105 -13.75 7.68 -12.36
C VAL A 105 -12.79 8.88 -12.45
N THR A 106 -12.72 9.71 -11.41
CA THR A 106 -11.79 10.84 -11.35
C THR A 106 -10.35 10.35 -11.30
N ASP A 107 -10.05 9.35 -10.45
CA ASP A 107 -8.71 8.76 -10.35
C ASP A 107 -8.26 8.20 -11.70
N TYR A 108 -9.14 7.47 -12.39
CA TYR A 108 -8.88 6.95 -13.73
C TYR A 108 -8.63 8.05 -14.76
N LYS A 109 -9.41 9.14 -14.74
CA LYS A 109 -9.22 10.29 -15.65
C LYS A 109 -7.89 11.01 -15.39
N ILE A 110 -7.51 11.19 -14.12
CA ILE A 110 -6.22 11.79 -13.75
C ILE A 110 -5.09 10.87 -14.23
N LEU A 111 -5.18 9.56 -13.93
CA LEU A 111 -4.21 8.56 -14.37
C LEU A 111 -4.02 8.61 -15.89
N THR A 112 -5.12 8.50 -16.66
CA THR A 112 -5.04 8.45 -18.13
C THR A 112 -4.64 9.79 -18.76
N SER A 113 -4.92 10.93 -18.14
CA SER A 113 -4.41 12.21 -18.63
C SER A 113 -2.89 12.36 -18.41
N LYS A 114 -2.35 11.82 -17.31
CA LYS A 114 -0.91 11.88 -16.99
C LYS A 114 -0.09 10.77 -17.66
N TYR A 115 -0.67 9.58 -17.82
CA TYR A 115 0.03 8.37 -18.26
C TYR A 115 -0.58 7.67 -19.49
N GLY A 116 -1.74 8.11 -19.99
CA GLY A 116 -2.48 7.42 -21.06
C GLY A 116 -1.93 7.58 -22.48
N SER A 117 -0.88 8.38 -22.69
CA SER A 117 -0.20 8.55 -23.98
C SER A 117 1.00 7.62 -24.18
N GLY A 118 1.31 6.74 -23.22
CA GLY A 118 2.32 5.69 -23.36
C GLY A 118 1.72 4.34 -22.98
N LYS A 119 1.83 3.36 -23.88
CA LYS A 119 1.54 1.95 -23.60
C LYS A 119 2.12 1.56 -22.24
N VAL A 120 1.24 1.20 -21.31
CA VAL A 120 1.53 0.19 -20.28
C VAL A 120 0.98 -1.12 -20.81
#